data_AF-A0A7X6DS38-F1
#
_entry.id   AF-A0A7X6DS38-F1
#
_cell.length_a   1.000
_cell.length_b   1.000
_cell.length_c   1.000
_cell.angle_alpha   90.00
_cell.angle_beta   90.00
_cell.angle_gamma   90.00
#
_symmetry.space_group_name_H-M   'P 1'
#
loop_
_entity.id
_entity.type
_entity.pdbx_description
1 polymer ?
#
loop_
_entity_poly.entity_id
_entity_poly.type
_entity_poly.pdbx_seq_one_letter_code
_entity_poly.pdbx_strand_id
1 'polypeptide(L)'
;MKDFRTMKKAAVIAALFTLFVGFSSIPAMAVPIVFNLGFGGTVSYGGGDSAFTTTNGAVTQVGNGSTNLSIAGGDLDFATGNYIGGGATTSGFENNYAAGGSVTIHGDIGSGSVLLMQGNFADTSTFTCCSGTSPVYASSFDGLLDISYVDADLAAALGFNPPASGGSIAQVEIFFGTSPTATGVAFSGTQGGGALSVSEVPEPGSLLLLGSGLAGFAIWGRKKLAIKR
;
A
#
# COMPACT_ATOMS: atom_id res chain seq x y z
N MET A 1 -51.55 11.20 -36.75
CA MET A 1 -51.33 10.07 -35.82
C MET A 1 -50.04 9.26 -36.07
N LYS A 2 -49.25 9.54 -37.12
CA LYS A 2 -47.96 8.86 -37.40
C LYS A 2 -46.77 9.44 -36.59
N ASP A 3 -46.82 10.71 -36.20
CA ASP A 3 -45.67 11.43 -35.60
C ASP A 3 -45.37 11.09 -34.13
N PHE A 4 -46.37 10.62 -33.38
CA PHE A 4 -46.17 10.32 -31.95
C PHE A 4 -45.31 9.05 -31.73
N ARG A 5 -45.27 8.14 -32.72
CA ARG A 5 -44.45 6.91 -32.67
C ARG A 5 -42.98 7.21 -33.00
N THR A 6 -42.71 8.18 -33.87
CA THR A 6 -41.35 8.62 -34.24
C THR A 6 -40.69 9.42 -33.12
N MET A 7 -41.44 10.29 -32.43
CA MET A 7 -40.94 11.02 -31.25
C MET A 7 -40.58 10.10 -30.07
N LYS A 8 -41.39 9.06 -29.79
CA LYS A 8 -41.07 8.07 -28.75
C LYS A 8 -39.80 7.28 -29.06
N LYS A 9 -39.54 6.95 -30.34
CA LYS A 9 -38.30 6.27 -30.75
C LYS A 9 -37.08 7.17 -30.64
N ALA A 10 -37.20 8.45 -31.00
CA ALA A 10 -36.11 9.42 -30.87
C ALA A 10 -35.72 9.68 -29.41
N ALA A 11 -36.71 9.78 -28.50
CA ALA A 11 -36.46 9.95 -27.07
C ALA A 11 -35.77 8.73 -26.44
N VAL A 12 -36.14 7.51 -26.86
CA VAL A 12 -35.49 6.27 -26.39
C VAL A 12 -34.06 6.16 -26.92
N ILE A 13 -33.79 6.56 -28.16
CA ILE A 13 -32.44 6.56 -28.74
C ILE A 13 -31.55 7.60 -28.06
N ALA A 14 -32.07 8.81 -27.78
CA ALA A 14 -31.34 9.84 -27.04
C ALA A 14 -31.04 9.40 -25.60
N ALA A 15 -31.99 8.75 -24.92
CA ALA A 15 -31.78 8.19 -23.59
C ALA A 15 -30.78 7.02 -23.56
N LEU A 16 -30.72 6.20 -24.64
CA LEU A 16 -29.71 5.15 -24.78
C LEU A 16 -28.32 5.72 -25.09
N PHE A 17 -28.24 6.83 -25.83
CA PHE A 17 -26.98 7.50 -26.14
C PHE A 17 -26.39 8.21 -24.92
N THR A 18 -27.22 8.86 -24.07
CA THR A 18 -26.75 9.42 -22.80
C THR A 18 -26.37 8.35 -21.78
N LEU A 19 -27.04 7.18 -21.81
CA LEU A 19 -26.62 6.03 -21.01
C LEU A 19 -25.23 5.55 -21.46
N PHE A 20 -24.99 5.41 -22.77
CA PHE A 20 -23.70 4.92 -23.31
C PHE A 20 -22.52 5.88 -23.09
N VAL A 21 -22.74 7.20 -23.17
CA VAL A 21 -21.70 8.20 -22.90
C VAL A 21 -21.36 8.27 -21.40
N GLY A 22 -22.26 7.86 -20.51
CA GLY A 22 -21.98 7.69 -19.08
C GLY A 22 -21.17 6.43 -18.72
N PHE A 23 -20.96 5.51 -19.67
CA PHE A 23 -20.24 4.24 -19.45
C PHE A 23 -18.82 4.19 -20.02
N SER A 24 -18.31 5.30 -20.57
CA SER A 24 -16.93 5.35 -21.08
C SER A 24 -15.87 5.59 -19.99
N SER A 25 -16.25 5.72 -18.72
CA SER A 25 -15.28 5.58 -17.63
C SER A 25 -14.95 4.10 -17.47
N ILE A 26 -13.92 3.66 -18.20
CA ILE A 26 -13.19 2.43 -17.88
C ILE A 26 -12.87 2.54 -16.38
N PRO A 27 -13.20 1.55 -15.53
CA PRO A 27 -12.83 1.63 -14.12
C PRO A 27 -11.32 1.81 -14.08
N ALA A 28 -10.85 2.93 -13.53
CA ALA A 28 -9.46 3.07 -13.16
C ALA A 28 -9.20 1.94 -12.16
N MET A 29 -8.38 0.97 -12.54
CA MET A 29 -7.93 -0.01 -11.55
C MET A 29 -7.16 0.78 -10.51
N ALA A 30 -7.50 0.59 -9.25
CA ALA A 30 -6.73 1.18 -8.16
C ALA A 30 -5.27 0.69 -8.29
N VAL A 31 -4.32 1.56 -8.64
CA VAL A 31 -2.91 1.19 -8.81
C VAL A 31 -2.14 1.64 -7.57
N PRO A 32 -1.53 0.71 -6.82
CA PRO A 32 -0.75 1.09 -5.65
C PRO A 32 0.49 1.88 -6.07
N ILE A 33 0.90 2.81 -5.23
CA ILE A 33 2.23 3.42 -5.32
C ILE A 33 3.20 2.64 -4.42
N VAL A 34 4.43 2.46 -4.88
CA VAL A 34 5.46 1.68 -4.20
C VAL A 34 6.71 2.53 -4.04
N PHE A 35 7.08 2.79 -2.78
CA PHE A 35 8.36 3.37 -2.42
C PHE A 35 9.42 2.27 -2.37
N ASN A 36 10.50 2.46 -3.12
CA ASN A 36 11.64 1.56 -3.16
C ASN A 36 12.69 2.02 -2.13
N LEU A 37 12.94 1.14 -1.16
CA LEU A 37 13.91 1.36 -0.10
C LEU A 37 15.31 1.03 -0.63
N GLY A 38 16.28 1.88 -0.29
CA GLY A 38 17.68 1.71 -0.65
C GLY A 38 18.56 1.34 0.54
N PHE A 39 19.86 1.33 0.31
CA PHE A 39 20.86 1.11 1.34
C PHE A 39 21.15 2.41 2.12
N GLY A 40 20.97 2.40 3.44
CA GLY A 40 21.29 3.55 4.29
C GLY A 40 20.45 3.63 5.56
N GLY A 41 20.79 4.53 6.47
CA GLY A 41 20.08 4.68 7.74
C GLY A 41 20.44 3.61 8.78
N THR A 42 19.71 3.63 9.89
CA THR A 42 19.88 2.70 11.01
C THR A 42 18.57 2.03 11.33
N VAL A 43 18.62 0.72 11.49
CA VAL A 43 17.52 -0.11 11.97
C VAL A 43 17.91 -0.64 13.34
N SER A 44 17.06 -0.48 14.34
CA SER A 44 17.41 -0.84 15.70
C SER A 44 16.25 -1.35 16.54
N TYR A 45 16.60 -2.22 17.49
CA TYR A 45 15.72 -2.74 18.52
C TYR A 45 16.46 -2.69 19.86
N GLY A 46 15.85 -2.03 20.86
CA GLY A 46 16.45 -1.87 22.19
C GLY A 46 16.43 -3.12 23.08
N GLY A 47 15.75 -4.20 22.66
CA GLY A 47 15.49 -5.38 23.49
C GLY A 47 14.37 -5.16 24.51
N GLY A 48 13.92 -6.24 25.16
CA GLY A 48 12.85 -6.19 26.17
C GLY A 48 11.53 -5.68 25.60
N ASP A 49 10.84 -4.76 26.29
CA ASP A 49 9.56 -4.18 25.83
C ASP A 49 9.75 -2.93 24.96
N SER A 50 10.80 -2.89 24.13
CA SER A 50 11.09 -1.75 23.24
C SER A 50 10.37 -1.87 21.90
N ALA A 51 10.20 -0.73 21.20
CA ALA A 51 9.78 -0.72 19.80
C ALA A 51 10.94 -1.10 18.86
N PHE A 52 10.58 -1.60 17.68
CA PHE A 52 11.48 -1.69 16.54
C PHE A 52 11.46 -0.38 15.77
N THR A 53 12.63 0.11 15.38
CA THR A 53 12.78 1.45 14.80
C THR A 53 13.67 1.44 13.58
N THR A 54 13.35 2.32 12.63
CA THR A 54 14.27 2.74 11.57
C THR A 54 14.41 4.26 11.63
N THR A 55 15.64 4.74 11.46
CA THR A 55 15.96 6.16 11.42
C THR A 55 16.82 6.47 10.21
N ASN A 56 16.41 7.46 9.41
CA ASN A 56 17.01 7.87 8.15
C ASN A 56 17.20 6.72 7.15
N GLY A 57 16.26 5.76 7.12
CA GLY A 57 16.29 4.66 6.14
C GLY A 57 16.24 5.21 4.72
N ALA A 58 17.11 4.77 3.82
CA ALA A 58 17.16 5.38 2.49
C ALA A 58 15.90 5.04 1.66
N VAL A 59 15.29 6.04 1.02
CA VAL A 59 14.23 5.88 0.02
C VAL A 59 14.70 6.50 -1.28
N THR A 60 14.70 5.71 -2.36
CA THR A 60 15.40 6.10 -3.61
C THR A 60 14.45 6.49 -4.73
N GLN A 61 13.24 5.92 -4.73
CA GLN A 61 12.28 6.07 -5.81
C GLN A 61 10.88 5.72 -5.32
N VAL A 62 9.87 6.27 -5.98
CA VAL A 62 8.47 5.87 -5.85
C VAL A 62 7.83 5.70 -7.23
N GLY A 63 6.94 4.74 -7.38
CA GLY A 63 6.28 4.51 -8.67
C GLY A 63 4.99 3.70 -8.58
N ASN A 64 4.25 3.64 -9.70
CA ASN A 64 2.97 2.92 -9.82
C ASN A 64 3.06 1.76 -10.84
N GLY A 65 4.28 1.31 -11.17
CA GLY A 65 4.54 0.29 -12.20
C GLY A 65 4.57 0.81 -13.64
N SER A 66 4.08 2.03 -13.91
CA SER A 66 4.15 2.68 -15.23
C SER A 66 5.01 3.95 -15.22
N THR A 67 4.91 4.71 -14.13
CA THR A 67 5.68 5.92 -13.85
C THR A 67 6.53 5.68 -12.62
N ASN A 68 7.80 6.09 -12.70
CA ASN A 68 8.75 6.04 -11.59
C ASN A 68 9.38 7.42 -11.41
N LEU A 69 9.37 7.92 -10.19
CA LEU A 69 9.93 9.20 -9.77
C LEU A 69 11.09 8.95 -8.82
N SER A 70 12.27 9.48 -9.13
CA SER A 70 13.39 9.45 -8.20
C SER A 70 13.10 10.36 -7.00
N ILE A 71 13.48 9.91 -5.81
CA ILE A 71 13.40 10.71 -4.57
C ILE A 71 14.82 11.10 -4.18
N ALA A 72 15.12 12.39 -4.21
CA ALA A 72 16.40 12.90 -3.74
C ALA A 72 16.37 13.08 -2.21
N GLY A 73 17.39 12.55 -1.54
CA GLY A 73 17.52 12.64 -0.08
C GLY A 73 16.38 11.97 0.69
N GLY A 74 15.74 10.95 0.13
CA GLY A 74 14.58 10.32 0.75
C GLY A 74 14.95 9.58 2.03
N ASP A 75 14.22 9.87 3.11
CA ASP A 75 14.36 9.24 4.42
C ASP A 75 13.07 8.54 4.83
N LEU A 76 13.22 7.34 5.37
CA LEU A 76 12.21 6.53 6.04
C LEU A 76 12.53 6.54 7.53
N ASP A 77 11.59 7.06 8.29
CA ASP A 77 11.59 6.94 9.75
C ASP A 77 10.38 6.14 10.17
N PHE A 78 10.59 5.13 11.02
CA PHE A 78 9.47 4.46 11.67
C PHE A 78 9.80 3.98 13.08
N ALA A 79 8.74 3.83 13.86
CA ALA A 79 8.73 3.10 15.12
C ALA A 79 7.47 2.23 15.17
N THR A 80 7.60 0.96 15.51
CA THR A 80 6.47 0.05 15.75
C THR A 80 5.84 0.32 17.11
N GLY A 81 4.79 -0.45 17.47
CA GLY A 81 4.46 -0.66 18.88
C GLY A 81 5.54 -1.47 19.61
N ASN A 82 5.36 -1.66 20.92
CA ASN A 82 6.32 -2.41 21.73
C ASN A 82 6.35 -3.89 21.35
N TYR A 83 7.48 -4.54 21.60
CA TYR A 83 7.63 -5.99 21.50
C TYR A 83 6.55 -6.71 22.34
N ILE A 84 5.92 -7.73 21.75
CA ILE A 84 4.86 -8.52 22.41
C ILE A 84 5.17 -10.01 22.49
N GLY A 85 6.26 -10.45 21.86
CA GLY A 85 6.67 -11.85 21.86
C GLY A 85 7.40 -12.24 20.60
N GLY A 86 7.74 -13.52 20.52
CA GLY A 86 8.56 -14.05 19.45
C GLY A 86 8.81 -15.54 19.67
N GLY A 87 9.43 -16.18 18.68
CA GLY A 87 9.76 -17.60 18.79
C GLY A 87 10.95 -17.97 17.93
N ALA A 88 11.58 -19.09 18.27
CA ALA A 88 12.55 -19.71 17.38
C ALA A 88 11.83 -20.24 16.13
N THR A 89 12.46 -20.06 14.98
CA THR A 89 12.03 -20.63 13.70
C THR A 89 13.03 -21.70 13.27
N THR A 90 12.73 -22.42 12.18
CA THR A 90 13.63 -23.46 11.65
C THR A 90 15.02 -22.92 11.29
N SER A 91 15.13 -21.65 10.91
CA SER A 91 16.37 -21.02 10.46
C SER A 91 16.87 -19.88 11.39
N GLY A 92 16.15 -19.55 12.45
CA GLY A 92 16.50 -18.43 13.32
C GLY A 92 15.42 -18.13 14.35
N PHE A 93 14.89 -16.90 14.36
CA PHE A 93 13.83 -16.48 15.26
C PHE A 93 13.01 -15.32 14.68
N GLU A 94 11.83 -15.11 15.24
CA GLU A 94 10.95 -13.99 14.92
C GLU A 94 10.70 -13.14 16.16
N ASN A 95 10.66 -11.82 15.98
CA ASN A 95 10.13 -10.88 16.96
C ASN A 95 8.84 -10.27 16.42
N ASN A 96 7.81 -10.23 17.24
CA ASN A 96 6.53 -9.60 16.95
C ASN A 96 6.38 -8.34 17.79
N TYR A 97 5.89 -7.29 17.13
CA TYR A 97 5.69 -5.97 17.71
C TYR A 97 4.23 -5.57 17.57
N ALA A 98 3.65 -4.99 18.63
CA ALA A 98 2.27 -4.55 18.61
C ALA A 98 1.98 -3.52 17.51
N ALA A 99 0.70 -3.40 17.16
CA ALA A 99 0.19 -2.28 16.39
C ALA A 99 0.47 -0.92 17.06
N GLY A 100 0.32 0.15 16.30
CA GLY A 100 0.59 1.52 16.72
C GLY A 100 1.92 2.05 16.20
N GLY A 101 2.50 3.03 16.90
CA GLY A 101 3.70 3.71 16.41
C GLY A 101 3.44 4.58 15.18
N SER A 102 4.46 4.81 14.37
CA SER A 102 4.41 5.74 13.23
C SER A 102 5.36 5.34 12.12
N VAL A 103 5.01 5.70 10.89
CA VAL A 103 5.85 5.61 9.70
C VAL A 103 5.77 6.94 8.95
N THR A 104 6.92 7.48 8.54
CA THR A 104 7.00 8.68 7.71
C THR A 104 8.06 8.51 6.63
N ILE A 105 7.79 9.06 5.45
CA ILE A 105 8.78 9.24 4.40
C ILE A 105 8.87 10.72 4.07
N HIS A 106 10.06 11.30 4.16
CA HIS A 106 10.36 12.60 3.55
C HIS A 106 11.26 12.43 2.33
N GLY A 107 11.29 13.45 1.49
CA GLY A 107 12.19 13.51 0.34
C GLY A 107 11.77 14.54 -0.68
N ASP A 108 12.59 14.68 -1.72
CA ASP A 108 12.37 15.63 -2.80
C ASP A 108 12.08 14.91 -4.12
N ILE A 109 10.91 15.18 -4.71
CA ILE A 109 10.48 14.67 -6.02
C ILE A 109 10.57 15.73 -7.14
N GLY A 110 11.18 16.88 -6.86
CA GLY A 110 11.42 17.98 -7.82
C GLY A 110 11.06 19.38 -7.32
N SER A 111 10.62 19.53 -6.07
CA SER A 111 10.10 20.79 -5.50
C SER A 111 10.70 21.14 -4.12
N GLY A 112 11.73 20.40 -3.69
CA GLY A 112 12.33 20.49 -2.36
C GLY A 112 11.89 19.34 -1.46
N SER A 113 12.60 19.16 -0.34
CA SER A 113 12.28 18.09 0.61
C SER A 113 10.98 18.40 1.36
N VAL A 114 10.02 17.47 1.27
CA VAL A 114 8.70 17.53 1.90
C VAL A 114 8.35 16.20 2.53
N LEU A 115 7.30 16.16 3.36
CA LEU A 115 6.69 14.91 3.79
C LEU A 115 5.96 14.29 2.59
N LEU A 116 6.35 13.09 2.17
CA LEU A 116 5.77 12.38 1.03
C LEU A 116 4.66 11.40 1.45
N MET A 117 4.82 10.77 2.61
CA MET A 117 3.85 9.80 3.14
C MET A 117 3.93 9.74 4.67
N GLN A 118 2.77 9.56 5.31
CA GLN A 118 2.68 9.27 6.74
C GLN A 118 1.60 8.23 7.04
N GLY A 119 1.86 7.39 8.04
CA GLY A 119 0.92 6.41 8.56
C GLY A 119 1.35 5.84 9.91
N ASN A 120 0.66 4.76 10.32
CA ASN A 120 0.86 4.04 11.56
C ASN A 120 0.83 2.54 11.30
N PHE A 121 1.42 1.70 12.16
CA PHE A 121 1.22 0.25 12.03
C PHE A 121 -0.20 -0.12 12.46
N ALA A 122 -0.96 -0.69 11.52
CA ALA A 122 -2.37 -1.03 11.71
C ALA A 122 -2.56 -2.32 12.54
N ASP A 123 -1.59 -3.23 12.45
CA ASP A 123 -1.60 -4.52 13.13
C ASP A 123 -0.18 -4.87 13.61
N THR A 124 -0.03 -6.05 14.17
CA THR A 124 1.23 -6.67 14.55
C THR A 124 2.19 -6.67 13.36
N SER A 125 3.43 -6.25 13.63
CA SER A 125 4.53 -6.31 12.67
C SER A 125 5.57 -7.34 13.12
N THR A 126 6.24 -7.95 12.15
CA THR A 126 7.11 -9.10 12.39
C THR A 126 8.49 -8.83 11.80
N PHE A 127 9.50 -8.95 12.65
CA PHE A 127 10.89 -9.05 12.24
C PHE A 127 11.29 -10.52 12.20
N THR A 128 11.81 -10.97 11.07
CA THR A 128 12.28 -12.34 10.87
C THR A 128 13.79 -12.35 10.73
N CYS A 129 14.46 -12.94 11.71
CA CYS A 129 15.90 -13.16 11.69
C CYS A 129 16.22 -14.65 11.57
N CYS A 130 17.37 -15.04 11.05
CA CYS A 130 18.10 -14.40 9.97
C CYS A 130 18.44 -15.54 9.02
N SER A 131 18.51 -15.28 7.72
CA SER A 131 18.95 -16.24 6.72
C SER A 131 20.32 -15.84 6.16
N GLY A 132 21.09 -16.81 5.70
CA GLY A 132 22.42 -16.58 5.12
C GLY A 132 23.58 -16.87 6.06
N THR A 133 24.77 -16.42 5.67
CA THR A 133 26.04 -16.68 6.37
C THR A 133 26.87 -15.42 6.43
N SER A 134 27.58 -15.23 7.54
CA SER A 134 28.54 -14.13 7.76
C SER A 134 29.36 -13.78 6.50
N PRO A 135 29.54 -12.48 6.18
CA PRO A 135 29.21 -11.30 6.98
C PRO A 135 27.82 -10.71 6.70
N VAL A 136 27.05 -11.27 5.76
CA VAL A 136 25.74 -10.74 5.36
C VAL A 136 24.65 -11.69 5.84
N TYR A 137 23.86 -11.22 6.79
CA TYR A 137 22.65 -11.89 7.23
C TYR A 137 21.46 -11.13 6.66
N ALA A 138 20.59 -11.83 5.95
CA ALA A 138 19.34 -11.26 5.47
C ALA A 138 18.27 -11.52 6.52
N SER A 139 17.70 -10.45 7.06
CA SER A 139 16.45 -10.46 7.81
C SER A 139 15.37 -9.75 6.99
N SER A 140 14.11 -10.03 7.29
CA SER A 140 12.98 -9.26 6.79
C SER A 140 12.27 -8.56 7.94
N PHE A 141 11.59 -7.46 7.62
CA PHE A 141 10.62 -6.85 8.49
C PHE A 141 9.36 -6.52 7.68
N ASP A 142 8.23 -6.99 8.18
CA ASP A 142 6.95 -6.94 7.49
C ASP A 142 5.88 -6.36 8.42
N GLY A 143 5.02 -5.49 7.89
CA GLY A 143 3.94 -4.87 8.67
C GLY A 143 2.86 -4.23 7.82
N LEU A 144 1.62 -4.27 8.32
CA LEU A 144 0.48 -3.56 7.72
C LEU A 144 0.40 -2.13 8.25
N LEU A 145 0.07 -1.21 7.35
CA LEU A 145 0.05 0.22 7.63
C LEU A 145 -1.35 0.80 7.41
N ASP A 146 -1.74 1.70 8.31
CA ASP A 146 -2.84 2.64 8.11
C ASP A 146 -2.23 3.96 7.64
N ILE A 147 -2.50 4.32 6.38
CA ILE A 147 -1.86 5.47 5.71
C ILE A 147 -2.79 6.67 5.84
N SER A 148 -2.34 7.67 6.61
CA SER A 148 -3.12 8.86 6.93
C SER A 148 -2.85 10.02 5.97
N TYR A 149 -1.71 10.02 5.29
CA TYR A 149 -1.33 11.09 4.38
C TYR A 149 -0.42 10.59 3.25
N VAL A 150 -0.67 11.12 2.06
CA VAL A 150 0.19 11.04 0.87
C VAL A 150 0.24 12.45 0.29
N ASP A 151 1.42 12.91 -0.08
CA ASP A 151 1.60 14.24 -0.68
C ASP A 151 0.78 14.40 -1.97
N ALA A 152 0.20 15.59 -2.15
CA ALA A 152 -0.72 15.85 -3.26
C ALA A 152 0.00 15.95 -4.61
N ASP A 153 1.22 16.51 -4.63
CA ASP A 153 2.00 16.63 -5.86
C ASP A 153 2.54 15.25 -6.28
N LEU A 154 2.98 14.45 -5.31
CA LEU A 154 3.32 13.05 -5.51
C LEU A 154 2.13 12.25 -6.06
N ALA A 155 0.97 12.36 -5.41
CA ALA A 155 -0.24 11.65 -5.81
C ALA A 155 -0.65 12.04 -7.24
N ALA A 156 -0.64 13.33 -7.56
CA ALA A 156 -0.95 13.83 -8.90
C ALA A 156 0.05 13.32 -9.95
N ALA A 157 1.34 13.32 -9.64
CA ALA A 157 2.39 12.86 -10.56
C ALA A 157 2.30 11.35 -10.87
N LEU A 158 1.77 10.56 -9.93
CA LEU A 158 1.57 9.12 -10.08
C LEU A 158 0.13 8.72 -10.43
N GLY A 159 -0.79 9.68 -10.58
CA GLY A 159 -2.21 9.41 -10.82
C GLY A 159 -2.87 8.62 -9.68
N PHE A 160 -2.36 8.75 -8.46
CA PHE A 160 -2.91 8.13 -7.25
C PHE A 160 -4.01 9.03 -6.69
N ASN A 161 -5.14 8.44 -6.29
CA ASN A 161 -6.29 9.18 -5.79
C ASN A 161 -6.43 8.99 -4.26
N PRO A 162 -5.99 9.96 -3.45
CA PRO A 162 -6.20 9.91 -2.01
C PRO A 162 -7.70 10.02 -1.64
N PRO A 163 -8.15 9.47 -0.49
CA PRO A 163 -7.33 8.89 0.57
C PRO A 163 -6.82 7.48 0.24
N ALA A 164 -5.68 7.12 0.84
CA ALA A 164 -5.20 5.75 0.82
C ALA A 164 -6.18 4.81 1.55
N SER A 165 -6.26 3.56 1.10
CA SER A 165 -7.03 2.49 1.76
C SER A 165 -6.19 1.67 2.75
N GLY A 166 -4.87 1.87 2.73
CA GLY A 166 -3.91 1.21 3.60
C GLY A 166 -2.55 1.08 2.92
N GLY A 167 -1.64 0.37 3.57
CA GLY A 167 -0.33 0.07 3.02
C GLY A 167 0.31 -1.15 3.67
N SER A 168 1.49 -1.50 3.17
CA SER A 168 2.33 -2.51 3.78
C SER A 168 3.79 -2.16 3.54
N ILE A 169 4.61 -2.40 4.55
CA ILE A 169 6.06 -2.37 4.43
C ILE A 169 6.58 -3.79 4.39
N ALA A 170 7.50 -4.04 3.48
CA ALA A 170 8.31 -5.24 3.39
C ALA A 170 9.76 -4.78 3.23
N GLN A 171 10.42 -4.53 4.36
CA GLN A 171 11.83 -4.17 4.39
C GLN A 171 12.65 -5.45 4.26
N VAL A 172 13.57 -5.45 3.31
CA VAL A 172 14.35 -6.63 2.94
C VAL A 172 15.82 -6.27 3.15
N GLU A 173 16.54 -7.16 3.82
CA GLU A 173 17.97 -7.05 4.11
C GLU A 173 18.30 -5.98 5.14
N ILE A 174 18.43 -6.36 6.42
CA ILE A 174 19.10 -5.53 7.42
C ILE A 174 20.51 -6.09 7.60
N PHE A 175 21.52 -5.27 7.32
CA PHE A 175 22.91 -5.65 7.45
C PHE A 175 23.38 -5.45 8.89
N PHE A 176 23.69 -6.54 9.58
CA PHE A 176 24.16 -6.51 10.96
C PHE A 176 25.69 -6.53 11.03
N GLY A 177 26.28 -5.72 11.93
CA GLY A 177 27.68 -5.89 12.33
C GLY A 177 27.89 -7.16 13.19
N THR A 178 26.88 -7.49 13.99
CA THR A 178 26.77 -8.74 14.77
C THR A 178 25.32 -9.17 14.77
N SER A 179 25.04 -10.39 14.30
CA SER A 179 23.67 -10.89 14.20
C SER A 179 23.06 -11.09 15.57
N PRO A 180 21.78 -10.72 15.76
CA PRO A 180 21.07 -11.13 16.96
C PRO A 180 20.95 -12.66 16.99
N THR A 181 20.95 -13.21 18.20
CA THR A 181 21.02 -14.66 18.42
C THR A 181 19.74 -15.25 19.02
N ALA A 182 18.85 -14.41 19.53
CA ALA A 182 17.61 -14.84 20.16
C ALA A 182 16.53 -13.74 20.11
N THR A 183 15.29 -14.17 20.32
CA THR A 183 14.12 -13.30 20.43
C THR A 183 14.28 -12.30 21.57
N GLY A 184 13.76 -11.08 21.41
CA GLY A 184 13.75 -10.09 22.48
C GLY A 184 15.12 -9.50 22.85
N VAL A 185 16.20 -9.91 22.17
CA VAL A 185 17.56 -9.36 22.38
C VAL A 185 17.76 -8.13 21.51
N ALA A 186 18.43 -7.12 22.07
CA ALA A 186 18.75 -5.89 21.37
C ALA A 186 19.63 -6.13 20.14
N PHE A 187 19.41 -5.36 19.08
CA PHE A 187 20.25 -5.39 17.88
C PHE A 187 20.20 -4.06 17.14
N SER A 188 21.18 -3.85 16.27
CA SER A 188 21.21 -2.73 15.35
C SER A 188 21.89 -3.14 14.04
N GLY A 189 21.45 -2.53 12.95
CA GLY A 189 21.98 -2.77 11.62
C GLY A 189 21.66 -1.61 10.67
N THR A 190 22.06 -1.77 9.41
CA THR A 190 21.80 -0.83 8.33
C THR A 190 20.70 -1.38 7.44
N GLN A 191 19.72 -0.56 7.05
CA GLN A 191 18.75 -0.97 6.02
C GLN A 191 19.46 -1.21 4.70
N GLY A 192 19.17 -2.33 4.07
CA GLY A 192 19.71 -2.77 2.80
C GLY A 192 18.79 -2.52 1.62
N GLY A 193 17.48 -2.65 1.83
CA GLY A 193 16.48 -2.38 0.81
C GLY A 193 15.07 -2.80 1.23
N GLY A 194 14.23 -3.08 0.23
CA GLY A 194 12.82 -3.45 0.41
C GLY A 194 11.86 -2.49 -0.29
N ALA A 195 10.58 -2.60 0.06
CA ALA A 195 9.54 -1.79 -0.53
C ALA A 195 8.46 -1.44 0.50
N LEU A 196 7.83 -0.28 0.30
CA LEU A 196 6.62 0.11 1.00
C LEU A 196 5.55 0.43 -0.04
N SER A 197 4.47 -0.34 -0.03
CA SER A 197 3.33 -0.12 -0.93
C SER A 197 2.19 0.59 -0.24
N VAL A 198 1.59 1.56 -0.91
CA VAL A 198 0.39 2.28 -0.49
C VAL A 198 -0.71 2.00 -1.51
N SER A 199 -1.87 1.54 -1.03
CA SER A 199 -3.03 1.23 -1.85
C SER A 199 -4.07 2.35 -1.77
N GLU A 200 -4.77 2.63 -2.87
CA GLU A 200 -5.90 3.56 -2.87
C GLU A 200 -7.23 2.86 -2.64
N VAL A 201 -8.26 3.62 -2.29
CA VAL A 201 -9.63 3.10 -2.16
C VAL A 201 -10.22 2.89 -3.57
N PRO A 202 -10.80 1.72 -3.88
CA PRO A 202 -11.51 1.54 -5.14
C PRO A 202 -12.61 2.60 -5.32
N GLU A 203 -12.62 3.25 -6.49
CA GLU A 203 -13.54 4.37 -6.73
C GLU A 203 -15.02 3.95 -6.51
N PRO A 204 -15.85 4.75 -5.81
CA PRO A 204 -17.25 4.42 -5.53
C PRO A 204 -18.07 4.11 -6.79
N GLY A 205 -17.70 4.69 -7.94
CA GLY A 205 -18.32 4.42 -9.24
C GLY A 205 -18.16 2.96 -9.69
N SER A 206 -17.02 2.34 -9.39
CA SER A 206 -16.76 0.94 -9.71
C SER A 206 -17.63 -0.01 -8.87
N LEU A 207 -17.86 0.32 -7.59
CA LEU A 207 -18.78 -0.40 -6.71
C LEU A 207 -20.25 -0.20 -7.11
N LEU A 208 -20.62 1.01 -7.52
CA LEU A 208 -21.95 1.30 -8.04
C LEU A 208 -22.20 0.57 -9.37
N LEU A 209 -21.20 0.51 -10.26
CA LEU A 209 -21.27 -0.23 -11.51
C LEU A 209 -21.36 -1.74 -11.29
N LEU A 210 -20.58 -2.28 -10.35
CA LEU A 210 -20.68 -3.69 -9.95
C LEU A 210 -22.05 -4.01 -9.35
N GLY A 211 -22.54 -3.16 -8.44
CA GLY A 211 -23.85 -3.31 -7.80
C GLY A 211 -25.00 -3.19 -8.81
N SER A 212 -24.92 -2.24 -9.73
CA SER A 212 -25.93 -2.07 -10.79
C SER A 212 -25.87 -3.18 -11.84
N GLY A 213 -24.68 -3.70 -12.16
CA GLY A 213 -24.50 -4.86 -13.03
C GLY A 213 -25.14 -6.12 -12.44
N LEU A 214 -24.88 -6.42 -11.17
CA LEU A 214 -25.50 -7.55 -10.45
C LEU A 214 -27.03 -7.41 -10.35
N ALA A 215 -27.53 -6.20 -10.06
CA ALA A 215 -28.96 -5.93 -10.04
C ALA A 215 -29.61 -6.11 -11.43
N GLY A 216 -28.95 -5.67 -12.49
CA GLY A 216 -29.37 -5.85 -13.88
C GLY A 216 -29.47 -7.34 -14.26
N PHE A 217 -28.45 -8.14 -13.90
CA PHE A 217 -28.47 -9.59 -14.13
C PHE A 217 -29.58 -10.30 -13.35
N ALA A 218 -29.84 -9.90 -12.09
CA ALA A 218 -30.92 -10.48 -11.29
C ALA A 218 -32.31 -10.20 -11.89
N ILE A 219 -32.55 -8.98 -12.38
CA ILE A 219 -33.81 -8.60 -13.02
C ILE A 219 -34.00 -9.34 -14.34
N TRP A 220 -32.94 -9.46 -15.16
CA TRP A 220 -33.00 -10.19 -16.43
C TRP A 220 -33.19 -11.70 -16.24
N GLY A 221 -32.53 -12.29 -15.24
CA GLY A 221 -32.69 -13.70 -14.87
C GLY A 221 -34.13 -14.03 -14.43
N ARG A 222 -34.76 -13.17 -13.64
CA ARG A 222 -36.17 -13.32 -13.24
C ARG A 222 -37.13 -13.26 -14.42
N LYS A 223 -36.89 -12.39 -15.40
CA LYS A 223 -37.71 -12.31 -16.62
C LYS A 223 -37.63 -13.56 -17.48
N LYS A 224 -36.44 -14.16 -17.63
CA LYS A 224 -36.28 -15.43 -18.38
C LYS A 224 -36.98 -16.62 -17.72
N LEU A 225 -37.03 -16.66 -16.38
CA LEU A 225 -37.75 -17.69 -15.64
C LEU A 225 -39.27 -17.52 -15.70
N ALA A 226 -39.76 -16.28 -15.72
CA ALA A 226 -41.19 -15.99 -15.84
C ALA A 226 -41.77 -16.29 -17.24
N ILE A 227 -40.94 -16.22 -18.30
CA ILE A 227 -41.35 -16.53 -19.69
C ILE A 227 -41.36 -18.05 -19.98
N LYS A 228 -40.76 -18.87 -19.11
CA LYS A 228 -40.76 -20.34 -19.21
C LYS A 228 -41.88 -21.03 -18.40
N ARG A 229 -42.77 -20.27 -17.76
CA ARG A 229 -44.03 -20.75 -17.18
C ARG A 229 -45.19 -20.33 -18.07
#